data_AF-A0A847U4S5-F1
#
_entry.id   AF-A0A847U4S5-F1
#
_cell.length_a   1.000
_cell.length_b   1.000
_cell.length_c   1.000
_cell.angle_alpha   90.00
_cell.angle_beta   90.00
_cell.angle_gamma   90.00
#
_symmetry.space_group_name_H-M   'P 1'
#
loop_
_entity.id
_entity.type
_entity.pdbx_description
1 polymer ?
#
loop_
_entity_poly.entity_id
_entity_poly.type
_entity_poly.pdbx_seq_one_letter_code
_entity_poly.pdbx_strand_id
1 'polypeptide(L)'
;MIGSQSNRKLSAAFVLVQGVVTALFPQISIKLIKHMIGKNFHNASELEVKPAYRRQLRAVGVGMIAAAGTDLLLQSTAEKENEPSSAGEDSE
;
A
#
# COMPACT_ATOMS: atom_id res chain seq x y z
N MET A 1 15.70 4.01 -18.85
CA MET A 1 14.84 4.60 -17.81
C MET A 1 13.48 3.95 -17.91
N ILE A 2 13.20 2.97 -17.04
CA ILE A 2 11.93 2.22 -17.04
C ILE A 2 10.79 3.22 -16.70
N GLY A 3 9.69 3.23 -17.46
CA GLY A 3 8.67 4.30 -17.46
C GLY A 3 8.22 4.74 -16.05
N SER A 4 8.36 6.02 -15.75
CA SER A 4 8.16 6.55 -14.38
C SER A 4 6.73 6.41 -13.87
N GLN A 5 5.73 6.51 -14.75
CA GLN A 5 4.31 6.46 -14.37
C GLN A 5 3.82 5.04 -14.04
N SER A 6 4.23 4.04 -14.82
CA SER A 6 3.87 2.64 -14.55
C SER A 6 4.48 2.15 -13.23
N ASN A 7 5.69 2.58 -12.89
CA ASN A 7 6.31 2.26 -11.60
C ASN A 7 5.57 2.88 -10.42
N ARG A 8 5.07 4.11 -10.56
CA ARG A 8 4.34 4.84 -9.50
C ARG A 8 3.01 4.15 -9.16
N LYS A 9 2.26 3.73 -10.18
CA LYS A 9 1.05 2.93 -9.98
C LYS A 9 1.34 1.58 -9.37
N LEU A 10 2.37 0.88 -9.84
CA LEU A 10 2.77 -0.42 -9.29
C LEU A 10 3.17 -0.29 -7.81
N SER A 11 3.92 0.73 -7.44
CA SER A 11 4.29 0.97 -6.04
C SER A 11 3.08 1.35 -5.19
N ALA A 12 2.18 2.20 -5.70
CA ALA A 12 0.96 2.58 -4.99
C ALA A 12 0.03 1.36 -4.80
N ALA A 13 -0.16 0.54 -5.84
CA ALA A 13 -0.92 -0.71 -5.75
C ALA A 13 -0.31 -1.69 -4.74
N PHE A 14 1.02 -1.83 -4.73
CA PHE A 14 1.72 -2.67 -3.75
C PHE A 14 1.49 -2.19 -2.32
N VAL A 15 1.61 -0.89 -2.07
CA VAL A 15 1.36 -0.29 -0.75
C VAL A 15 -0.10 -0.48 -0.33
N LEU A 16 -1.05 -0.38 -1.27
CA LEU A 16 -2.47 -0.60 -1.00
C LEU A 16 -2.72 -2.05 -0.56
N VAL A 17 -2.19 -3.03 -1.28
CA VAL A 17 -2.27 -4.45 -0.91
C VAL A 17 -1.64 -4.70 0.46
N GLN A 18 -0.45 -4.14 0.71
CA GLN A 18 0.23 -4.28 2.00
C GLN A 18 -0.58 -3.65 3.14
N GLY A 19 -1.23 -2.51 2.90
CA GLY A 19 -2.14 -1.85 3.83
C GLY A 19 -3.35 -2.74 4.18
N VAL A 20 -4.01 -3.35 3.18
CA VAL A 20 -5.13 -4.27 3.36
C VAL A 20 -4.73 -5.49 4.20
N VAL A 21 -3.62 -6.13 3.85
CA VAL A 21 -3.11 -7.29 4.60
C VAL A 21 -2.79 -6.91 6.03
N THR A 22 -2.21 -5.74 6.26
CA THR A 22 -1.86 -5.24 7.60
C THR A 22 -3.11 -4.89 8.43
N ALA A 23 -4.14 -4.34 7.80
CA ALA A 23 -5.41 -3.99 8.44
C ALA A 23 -6.26 -5.21 8.83
N LEU A 24 -6.35 -6.21 7.94
CA LEU A 24 -7.17 -7.40 8.16
C LEU A 24 -6.43 -8.48 8.96
N PHE A 25 -5.16 -8.68 8.67
CA PHE A 25 -4.34 -9.76 9.22
C PHE A 25 -3.08 -9.23 9.93
N PRO A 26 -3.22 -8.43 11.01
CA PRO A 26 -2.08 -7.87 11.74
C PRO A 26 -1.16 -8.95 12.32
N GLN A 27 -1.65 -10.19 12.46
CA GLN A 27 -0.87 -11.33 12.93
C GLN A 27 0.26 -11.74 11.97
N ILE A 28 0.08 -11.55 10.66
CA ILE A 28 1.13 -11.85 9.67
C ILE A 28 2.29 -10.86 9.85
N SER A 29 1.98 -9.57 9.96
CA SER A 29 2.96 -8.52 10.22
C SER A 29 3.68 -8.74 11.56
N ILE A 30 2.95 -9.15 12.61
CA ILE A 30 3.54 -9.50 13.90
C ILE A 30 4.53 -10.67 13.79
N LYS A 31 4.17 -11.74 13.06
CA LYS A 31 5.08 -12.88 12.83
C LYS A 31 6.34 -12.46 12.09
N LEU A 32 6.20 -11.62 11.06
CA LEU A 32 7.34 -11.09 10.31
C LEU A 32 8.26 -10.27 11.20
N ILE A 33 7.70 -9.35 12.00
CA ILE A 33 8.44 -8.49 12.93
C ILE A 33 9.13 -9.33 14.00
N LYS A 34 8.43 -10.31 14.60
CA LYS A 34 9.04 -11.26 15.55
C LYS A 34 10.17 -12.07 14.92
N HIS A 35 10.02 -12.51 13.67
CA HIS A 35 11.06 -13.24 12.95
C HIS A 35 12.29 -12.36 12.70
N MET A 36 12.10 -11.10 12.30
CA MET A 36 13.20 -10.15 12.13
C MET A 36 13.94 -9.85 13.44
N ILE A 37 13.20 -9.65 14.54
CA ILE A 37 13.79 -9.40 15.86
C ILE A 37 14.46 -10.67 16.38
N GLY A 38 13.87 -11.85 16.15
CA GLY A 38 14.39 -13.15 16.58
C GLY A 38 15.69 -13.57 15.92
N LYS A 39 16.02 -13.02 14.75
CA LYS A 39 17.36 -13.20 14.17
C LYS A 39 18.48 -12.55 15.00
N ASN A 40 18.14 -11.60 15.89
CA ASN A 40 19.10 -10.86 16.71
C ASN A 40 18.95 -11.17 18.22
N PHE A 41 17.86 -11.83 18.64
CA PHE A 41 17.56 -12.09 20.05
C PHE A 41 17.01 -13.51 20.23
N HIS A 42 17.60 -14.28 21.14
CA HIS A 42 17.24 -15.68 21.38
C HIS A 42 15.79 -15.89 21.90
N ASN A 43 15.16 -14.88 22.51
CA ASN A 43 13.81 -14.99 23.10
C ASN A 43 12.71 -14.19 22.36
N ALA A 44 12.96 -13.70 21.15
CA ALA A 44 11.96 -12.85 20.46
C ALA A 44 10.65 -13.59 20.10
N SER A 45 10.71 -14.93 19.99
CA SER A 45 9.54 -15.79 19.78
C SER A 45 8.53 -15.70 20.94
N GLU A 46 9.03 -15.56 22.17
CA GLU A 46 8.27 -15.53 23.43
C GLU A 46 7.59 -14.18 23.71
N LEU A 47 7.88 -13.13 22.93
CA LEU A 47 7.31 -11.79 23.13
C LEU A 47 5.78 -11.80 23.03
N GLU A 48 5.08 -11.62 24.14
CA GLU A 48 3.62 -11.48 24.11
C GLU A 48 3.22 -10.15 23.50
N VAL A 49 2.35 -10.23 22.49
CA VAL A 49 1.95 -9.06 21.72
C VAL A 49 0.77 -8.41 22.42
N LYS A 50 1.00 -7.22 22.97
CA LYS A 50 -0.07 -6.44 23.61
C LYS A 50 -1.25 -6.23 22.65
N PRO A 51 -2.51 -6.37 23.11
CA PRO A 51 -3.68 -6.17 22.26
C PRO A 51 -3.77 -4.74 21.70
N ALA A 52 -3.22 -3.75 22.41
CA ALA A 52 -3.08 -2.38 21.92
C ALA A 52 -2.22 -2.28 20.65
N TYR A 53 -1.14 -3.07 20.55
CA TYR A 53 -0.26 -3.09 19.38
C TYR A 53 -0.98 -3.63 18.13
N ARG A 54 -1.85 -4.64 18.30
CA ARG A 54 -2.70 -5.12 17.19
C ARG A 54 -3.62 -4.03 16.65
N ARG A 55 -4.23 -3.23 17.53
CA ARG A 55 -5.11 -2.12 17.14
C ARG A 55 -4.32 -1.03 16.40
N GLN A 56 -3.12 -0.72 16.87
CA GLN A 56 -2.21 0.22 16.21
C GLN A 56 -1.81 -0.26 14.81
N LEU A 57 -1.44 -1.53 14.66
CA LEU A 57 -1.14 -2.11 13.34
C LEU A 57 -2.32 -2.00 12.38
N ARG A 58 -3.54 -2.26 12.87
CA ARG A 58 -4.74 -2.08 12.03
C ARG A 58 -4.92 -0.65 11.59
N ALA A 59 -4.78 0.31 12.50
CA ALA A 59 -4.87 1.74 12.20
C ALA A 59 -3.81 2.17 11.17
N VAL A 60 -2.57 1.68 11.31
CA VAL A 60 -1.50 1.91 10.33
C VAL A 60 -1.86 1.33 8.97
N GLY A 61 -2.37 0.10 8.91
CA GLY A 61 -2.85 -0.52 7.67
C GLY A 61 -3.95 0.30 6.99
N VAL A 62 -4.94 0.79 7.75
CA VAL A 62 -6.00 1.67 7.24
C VAL A 62 -5.43 2.98 6.70
N GLY A 63 -4.45 3.58 7.39
CA GLY A 63 -3.75 4.78 6.90
C GLY A 63 -3.03 4.54 5.57
N MET A 64 -2.36 3.39 5.41
CA MET A 64 -1.73 3.02 4.14
C MET A 64 -2.74 2.86 3.00
N ILE A 65 -3.89 2.23 3.27
CA ILE A 65 -4.97 2.08 2.29
C ILE A 65 -5.50 3.46 1.87
N ALA A 66 -5.76 4.36 2.83
CA ALA A 66 -6.27 5.68 2.55
C ALA A 66 -5.29 6.51 1.70
N ALA A 67 -4.01 6.49 2.06
CA ALA A 67 -2.96 7.22 1.32
C ALA A 67 -2.79 6.67 -0.11
N ALA A 68 -2.58 5.36 -0.25
CA ALA A 68 -2.34 4.74 -1.55
C ALA A 68 -3.59 4.75 -2.45
N GLY A 69 -4.78 4.58 -1.87
CA GLY A 69 -6.04 4.68 -2.60
C GLY A 69 -6.27 6.09 -3.15
N THR A 70 -6.00 7.12 -2.34
CA THR A 70 -6.12 8.52 -2.78
C THR A 70 -5.10 8.85 -3.87
N ASP A 71 -3.85 8.41 -3.71
CA ASP A 71 -2.79 8.60 -4.71
C ASP A 71 -3.14 7.95 -6.06
N LEU A 72 -3.68 6.71 -6.06
CA LEU A 72 -4.15 6.05 -7.28
C LEU A 72 -5.33 6.77 -7.94
N LEU A 73 -6.28 7.29 -7.16
CA LEU A 73 -7.41 8.07 -7.69
C LEU A 73 -6.93 9.37 -8.36
N LEU A 74 -5.98 10.06 -7.74
CA LEU A 74 -5.38 11.27 -8.32
C LEU A 74 -4.59 10.97 -9.60
N GLN A 75 -3.79 9.89 -9.61
CA GLN A 75 -3.08 9.44 -10.81
C GLN A 75 -4.05 9.06 -11.95
N SER A 76 -5.16 8.39 -11.64
CA SER A 76 -6.18 8.03 -12.63
C SER A 76 -6.90 9.25 -13.20
N THR A 77 -7.13 10.29 -12.40
CA THR A 77 -7.76 11.54 -12.86
C THR A 77 -6.81 12.30 -13.78
N ALA A 78 -5.54 12.42 -13.36
CA ALA A 78 -4.51 13.08 -14.16
C ALA A 78 -4.32 12.41 -15.53
N GLU A 79 -4.37 11.08 -15.62
CA GLU A 79 -4.27 10.41 -16.92
C GLU A 79 -5.46 10.68 -17.84
N LYS A 80 -6.68 10.74 -17.29
CA LYS A 80 -7.89 11.05 -18.06
C LYS A 80 -7.88 12.48 -18.63
N GLU A 81 -7.26 13.42 -17.92
CA GLU A 81 -7.10 14.81 -18.40
C GLU A 81 -6.03 14.94 -19.50
N ASN A 82 -5.08 14.00 -19.58
CA ASN A 82 -4.01 14.01 -20.57
C ASN A 82 -4.34 13.16 -21.82
N GLU A 83 -5.54 12.60 -21.93
CA GLU A 83 -6.00 11.90 -23.12
C GLU A 83 -6.47 12.94 -24.16
N PRO A 84 -5.82 13.05 -25.34
CA PRO A 84 -6.23 14.04 -26.33
C PRO A 84 -7.65 13.72 -26.81
N SER A 85 -8.54 14.70 -26.67
CA SER A 85 -9.88 14.65 -27.26
C SER A 85 -9.73 14.45 -28.77
N SER A 86 -10.05 13.26 -29.28
CA SER A 86 -10.30 13.07 -30.71
C SER A 86 -11.64 13.73 -31.03
N ALA A 87 -11.67 15.06 -31.03
CA ALA A 87 -12.73 15.81 -31.67
C ALA A 87 -12.57 15.60 -33.18
N GLY A 88 -13.60 15.04 -33.80
CA GLY A 88 -13.60 14.59 -35.19
C GLY A 88 -13.22 15.69 -36.17
N GLU A 89 -12.35 15.33 -37.11
CA GLU A 89 -12.26 15.97 -38.41
C GLU A 89 -13.16 15.19 -39.38
N ASP A 90 -14.46 15.43 -39.30
CA ASP A 90 -15.34 15.32 -40.45
C ASP A 90 -15.64 16.78 -40.87
N SER A 91 -14.97 17.26 -41.91
CA SER A 91 -15.31 18.52 -42.58
C SER A 91 -14.91 18.44 -44.05
N GLU A 92 -15.94 18.21 -44.87
CA GLU A 92 -16.14 18.49 -46.31
C GLU A 92 -15.13 18.00 -47.37
#